data_AF-A0A0J1HLA7-F1
#
_entry.id   AF-A0A0J1HLA7-F1
#
_cell.length_a   1.000
_cell.length_b   1.000
_cell.length_c   1.000
_cell.angle_alpha   90.00
_cell.angle_beta   90.00
_cell.angle_gamma   90.00
#
_symmetry.space_group_name_H-M   'P 1'
#
loop_
_entity.id
_entity.type
_entity.pdbx_description
1 polymer ?
#
loop_
_entity_poly.entity_id
_entity_poly.type
_entity_poly.pdbx_seq_one_letter_code
_entity_poly.pdbx_strand_id
1 'polypeptide(L)' 'MTLESLKKNLKVLFVICFLGTIIFTMFDATYNLKEKIIFLLIYLITVSISFFILYKIGKFFIK' A
#
# COMPACT_ATOMS: atom_id res chain seq x y z
N MET A 1 17.56 8.89 -11.22
CA MET A 1 16.99 8.26 -10.01
C MET A 1 17.66 6.91 -9.84
N THR A 2 18.26 6.58 -8.71
CA THR A 2 18.88 5.25 -8.52
C THR A 2 17.86 4.22 -8.08
N LEU A 3 18.09 2.94 -8.38
CA LEU A 3 17.23 1.83 -7.95
C LEU A 3 17.05 1.81 -6.42
N GLU A 4 18.09 2.18 -5.69
CA GLU A 4 18.07 2.26 -4.22
C GLU A 4 17.18 3.41 -3.72
N SER A 5 17.23 4.58 -4.37
CA SER A 5 16.30 5.68 -4.07
C SER A 5 14.85 5.32 -4.40
N LEU A 6 14.60 4.58 -5.49
CA LEU A 6 13.27 4.09 -5.85
C LEU A 6 12.73 3.14 -4.78
N LYS A 7 13.54 2.17 -4.34
CA LYS A 7 13.16 1.22 -3.29
C LYS A 7 12.84 1.94 -1.97
N LYS A 8 13.66 2.93 -1.59
CA LYS A 8 13.43 3.73 -0.38
C LYS A 8 12.12 4.53 -0.46
N ASN A 9 11.88 5.21 -1.58
CA ASN A 9 10.66 6.00 -1.78
C ASN A 9 9.41 5.13 -1.80
N LEU A 10 9.45 3.98 -2.48
CA LEU A 10 8.34 3.01 -2.48
C LEU A 10 8.06 2.47 -1.07
N LYS A 11 9.09 2.18 -0.27
CA LYS A 11 8.89 1.72 1.11
C LYS A 11 8.21 2.78 1.97
N VAL A 12 8.62 4.04 1.85
CA VAL A 12 7.99 5.15 2.59
C VAL A 12 6.53 5.32 2.17
N LEU A 13 6.27 5.34 0.86
CA LEU A 13 4.92 5.49 0.32
C LEU A 13 4.01 4.33 0.75
N PHE A 14 4.54 3.10 0.79
CA PHE A 14 3.80 1.92 1.26
C PHE A 14 3.35 2.07 2.71
N VAL A 15 4.26 2.50 3.59
CA VAL A 15 3.93 2.71 5.01
C VAL A 15 2.87 3.80 5.18
N ILE A 16 2.97 4.90 4.44
CA ILE A 16 1.98 6.00 4.48
C ILE A 16 0.61 5.51 4.02
N CYS A 17 0.53 4.82 2.87
CA CYS A 17 -0.72 4.26 2.36
C CYS A 17 -1.33 3.27 3.35
N PHE A 18 -0.51 2.38 3.93
CA PHE A 18 -0.98 1.38 4.88
C PHE A 18 -1.57 2.01 6.15
N LEU A 19 -0.86 2.99 6.74
CA LEU A 19 -1.36 3.74 7.91
C LEU A 19 -2.64 4.50 7.60
N GLY A 20 -2.71 5.18 6.45
CA GLY A 20 -3.91 5.89 6.02
C GLY A 20 -5.12 4.98 5.96
N THR A 21 -4.98 3.79 5.37
CA THR A 21 -6.08 2.81 5.28
C THR A 21 -6.54 2.32 6.63
N ILE A 22 -5.62 2.02 7.55
CA ILE A 22 -6.00 1.60 8.90
C ILE A 22 -6.86 2.68 9.55
N ILE A 23 -6.45 3.94 9.45
CA ILE A 23 -7.19 5.07 10.01
C ILE A 23 -8.57 5.16 9.34
N PHE A 24 -8.65 5.22 8.01
CA PHE A 24 -9.93 5.28 7.30
C PHE A 24 -10.87 4.13 7.67
N THR A 25 -10.36 2.90 7.72
CA THR A 25 -11.16 1.70 8.01
C THR A 25 -11.64 1.67 9.47
N MET A 26 -10.83 2.18 10.41
CA MET A 26 -11.21 2.25 11.83
C MET A 26 -12.28 3.32 12.09
N PHE A 27 -12.14 4.50 11.46
CA PHE A 27 -13.07 5.62 11.59
C PHE A 27 -14.37 5.45 10.80
N ASP A 28 -14.42 4.51 9.85
CA ASP A 28 -15.64 4.21 9.12
C ASP A 28 -16.68 3.59 10.06
N ALA A 29 -17.75 4.31 10.38
CA ALA A 29 -18.82 3.82 11.26
C ALA A 29 -19.85 2.93 10.54
N THR A 30 -19.74 2.80 9.22
CA THR A 30 -20.70 2.09 8.36
C THR A 30 -20.54 0.58 8.47
N TYR A 31 -19.30 0.11 8.65
CA TYR A 31 -18.95 -1.30 8.64
C TYR A 31 -18.82 -1.89 10.04
N ASN A 32 -19.33 -3.11 10.21
CA ASN A 32 -19.10 -3.86 11.44
C ASN A 32 -17.64 -4.32 11.56
N LEU A 33 -17.21 -4.71 12.76
CA LEU A 33 -15.83 -5.15 13.04
C LEU A 33 -15.34 -6.26 12.09
N LYS A 34 -16.23 -7.22 11.76
CA LYS A 34 -15.94 -8.30 10.81
C LYS A 34 -15.68 -7.78 9.40
N GLU A 35 -16.49 -6.84 8.93
CA GLU A 35 -16.35 -6.25 7.60
C GLU A 35 -15.10 -5.37 7.51
N LYS A 36 -14.81 -4.61 8.57
CA LYS A 36 -13.56 -3.84 8.69
C LYS A 36 -12.32 -4.71 8.56
N ILE A 37 -12.31 -5.88 9.19
CA ILE A 37 -11.19 -6.83 9.10
C ILE A 37 -11.04 -7.36 7.67
N ILE A 38 -12.14 -7.76 7.02
CA ILE A 38 -12.13 -8.26 5.64
C ILE A 38 -11.65 -7.16 4.68
N PHE A 39 -12.14 -5.93 4.85
CA PHE A 39 -11.77 -4.79 4.04
C PHE A 39 -10.27 -4.45 4.20
N LEU A 40 -9.77 -4.44 5.43
CA LEU A 40 -8.36 -4.24 5.72
C LEU A 40 -7.48 -5.31 5.06
N LEU A 41 -7.91 -6.57 5.10
CA LEU A 41 -7.19 -7.68 4.48
C LEU A 41 -7.13 -7.53 2.96
N ILE A 42 -8.26 -7.23 2.31
CA ILE A 42 -8.34 -6.99 0.86
C ILE A 42 -7.42 -5.82 0.49
N TYR A 43 -7.50 -4.72 1.24
CA TYR A 43 -6.70 -3.54 0.96
C TYR A 43 -5.20 -3.80 1.11
N LEU A 44 -4.80 -4.56 2.13
CA LEU A 44 -3.39 -4.95 2.32
C LEU A 44 -2.87 -5.74 1.13
N ILE A 45 -3.66 -6.70 0.62
CA ILE A 45 -3.30 -7.49 -0.56
C ILE A 45 -3.19 -6.58 -1.79
N THR A 46 -4.21 -5.76 -2.05
CA THR A 46 -4.25 -4.85 -3.21
C THR A 46 -3.07 -3.88 -3.21
N VAL A 47 -2.80 -3.20 -2.09
CA VAL A 47 -1.66 -2.28 -1.99
C VAL A 47 -0.33 -2.99 -2.21
N SER A 48 -0.15 -4.17 -1.62
CA SER A 48 1.08 -4.95 -1.79
C SER A 48 1.33 -5.31 -3.26
N ILE A 49 0.28 -5.72 -3.99
CA ILE A 49 0.37 -6.02 -5.42
C ILE A 49 0.66 -4.75 -6.23
N SER A 50 -0.03 -3.65 -5.97
CA SER A 50 0.20 -2.37 -6.66
C SER A 50 1.64 -1.88 -6.50
N PHE A 51 2.20 -1.95 -5.29
CA PHE A 51 3.59 -1.56 -5.03
C PHE A 51 4.60 -2.48 -5.70
N PHE A 52 4.33 -3.78 -5.75
CA PHE A 52 5.16 -4.74 -6.47
C PHE A 52 5.22 -4.43 -7.98
N ILE A 53 4.06 -4.12 -8.57
CA ILE A 53 3.96 -3.71 -9.98
C ILE A 53 4.71 -2.39 -10.19
N LEU A 54 4.50 -1.38 -9.33
CA LEU A 54 5.19 -0.09 -9.43
C LEU A 54 6.71 -0.24 -9.35
N TYR A 55 7.20 -1.12 -8.47
CA TYR A 55 8.62 -1.44 -8.37
C TYR A 55 9.16 -2.10 -9.65
N LYS A 56 8.45 -3.10 -10.20
CA LYS A 56 8.81 -3.78 -11.45
C LYS A 56 8.89 -2.79 -12.61
N ILE A 57 7.90 -1.91 -12.73
CA ILE A 57 7.84 -0.87 -13.76
C ILE A 57 8.98 0.14 -13.56
N GLY A 58 9.13 0.70 -12.35
CA GLY A 58 10.19 1.66 -12.05
C GLY A 58 11.59 1.09 -12.28
N LYS A 59 11.81 -0.20 -11.97
CA LYS A 59 13.07 -0.89 -12.28
C LYS A 59 13.32 -1.03 -13.78
N PHE A 60 12.29 -1.21 -14.60
CA PHE A 60 12.43 -1.27 -16.06
C PHE A 60 12.85 0.08 -16.66
N PHE A 61 12.35 1.19 -16.11
CA PHE A 61 12.68 2.55 -16.57
C PHE A 61 14.04 3.06 -16.08
N ILE A 62 14.54 2.61 -14.92
CA ILE A 62 15.84 2.99 -14.35
C ILE A 62 16.98 2.13 -14.96
N LYS A 63 16.91 1.84 -16.27
CA LYS A 63 17.91 1.03 -16.97
C LYS A 63 19.32 1.61 -16.84
#